data_AF-A0A1V5XNL2-F1
#
_entry.id   AF-A0A1V5XNL2-F1
#
_cell.length_a   1.000
_cell.length_b   1.000
_cell.length_c   1.000
_cell.angle_alpha   90.00
_cell.angle_beta   90.00
_cell.angle_gamma   90.00
#
_symmetry.space_group_name_H-M   'P 1'
#
loop_
_entity.id
_entity.type
_entity.pdbx_description
1 polymer ?
#
loop_
_entity_poly.entity_id
_entity_poly.type
_entity_poly.pdbx_seq_one_letter_code
_entity_poly.pdbx_strand_id
1 'polypeptide(L)'
;MAHLSQISILFPLVFALGVAACDEEKKAVDVVKPAASVSAAPTTTVEAPKRMPEVTLHSSAVTVGIDEMALTTPSFDQAFSSMLKKFPVSEPDVLIFNVDRKVKTPVVTKVFYALVDAGAKSIEVRTKPRGSFPDRLVLLSEKVVGDDLPGCTYVGMVLDNLGATFWKKQGGTAKRYTKGMAGPDFSAMHEVMSKEAKSCTSKVFLFSSSAEIDWGHCFDIAGSVKAADPPYEHIDKLVLLREAPVPGKPVKLNP
;
A
#
# COMPACT_ATOMS: atom_id res chain seq x y z
N MET A 1 -51.75 -15.56 30.05
CA MET A 1 -50.96 -16.68 29.47
C MET A 1 -49.52 -16.18 29.37
N ALA A 2 -48.72 -16.24 30.43
CA ALA A 2 -48.01 -17.42 30.94
C ALA A 2 -47.12 -18.07 29.86
N HIS A 3 -45.83 -17.71 29.80
CA HIS A 3 -44.75 -18.56 30.35
C HIS A 3 -43.37 -17.91 30.24
N LEU A 4 -42.69 -17.83 31.39
CA LEU A 4 -41.24 -17.67 31.57
C LEU A 4 -40.49 -18.88 30.96
N SER A 5 -39.24 -18.68 30.53
CA SER A 5 -38.14 -19.57 30.96
C SER A 5 -36.76 -18.93 30.77
N GLN A 6 -36.08 -18.69 31.89
CA GLN A 6 -34.64 -18.39 31.99
C GLN A 6 -33.84 -19.68 31.87
N ILE A 7 -32.65 -19.65 31.26
CA ILE A 7 -31.53 -20.52 31.66
C ILE A 7 -30.25 -19.69 31.68
N SER A 8 -29.76 -19.44 32.89
CA SER A 8 -28.39 -19.03 33.20
C SER A 8 -27.52 -20.27 33.35
N ILE A 9 -26.31 -20.29 32.79
CA ILE A 9 -25.23 -21.18 33.24
C ILE A 9 -23.94 -20.36 33.35
N LEU A 10 -23.60 -20.02 34.60
CA LEU A 10 -22.23 -19.78 35.06
C LEU A 10 -21.50 -21.13 35.12
N PHE A 11 -20.22 -21.19 34.73
CA PHE A 11 -19.24 -22.01 35.44
C PHE A 11 -17.81 -21.47 35.23
N PRO A 12 -17.05 -21.20 36.31
CA PRO A 12 -15.64 -20.85 36.29
C PRO A 12 -14.75 -22.10 36.44
N LEU A 13 -13.48 -22.05 36.02
CA LEU A 13 -12.47 -22.94 36.57
C LEU A 13 -11.08 -22.29 36.57
N VAL A 14 -10.54 -22.19 37.79
CA VAL A 14 -9.17 -21.84 38.18
C VAL A 14 -8.36 -23.12 38.29
N PHE A 15 -7.11 -23.14 37.81
CA PHE A 15 -6.03 -24.08 38.21
C PHE A 15 -4.73 -23.64 37.50
N ALA A 16 -3.51 -23.67 38.03
CA ALA A 16 -2.90 -23.61 39.35
C ALA A 16 -1.40 -23.32 39.10
N LEU A 17 -0.70 -22.74 40.09
CA LEU A 17 0.74 -22.51 40.08
C LEU A 17 1.54 -23.82 39.92
N GLY A 18 2.66 -23.75 39.19
CA GLY A 18 3.74 -24.71 39.23
C GLY A 18 5.08 -23.99 39.43
N VAL A 19 5.61 -24.05 40.64
CA VAL A 19 6.93 -23.56 41.05
C VAL A 19 7.96 -24.63 40.70
N ALA A 20 9.06 -24.26 40.05
CA ALA A 20 10.30 -25.02 40.05
C ALA A 20 11.46 -24.04 40.28
N ALA A 21 12.03 -24.15 41.47
CA ALA A 21 13.26 -23.53 41.91
C ALA A 21 14.47 -24.31 41.38
N CYS A 22 15.55 -23.60 41.06
CA CYS A 22 16.91 -24.10 41.25
C CYS A 22 17.81 -22.89 41.50
N ASP A 23 18.34 -22.86 42.72
CA ASP A 23 19.25 -21.87 43.27
C ASP A 23 20.72 -22.32 43.07
N GLU A 24 21.59 -21.30 43.02
CA GLU A 24 23.05 -21.22 43.20
C GLU A 24 24.03 -22.37 42.86
N GLU A 25 25.11 -22.01 42.14
CA GLU A 25 26.42 -21.86 42.81
C GLU A 25 27.38 -20.93 42.04
N LYS A 26 27.93 -19.95 42.77
CA LYS A 26 29.02 -19.06 42.34
C LYS A 26 30.35 -19.80 42.40
N LYS A 27 31.16 -19.68 41.35
CA LYS A 27 32.61 -19.94 41.42
C LYS A 27 33.37 -18.66 41.14
N ALA A 28 34.06 -18.17 42.17
CA ALA A 28 35.05 -17.11 42.07
C ALA A 28 36.24 -17.59 41.23
N VAL A 29 36.71 -16.76 40.31
CA VAL A 29 38.04 -16.90 39.70
C VAL A 29 38.71 -15.53 39.71
N ASP A 30 39.96 -15.58 40.16
CA ASP A 30 40.88 -14.49 40.42
C ASP A 30 41.11 -13.52 39.26
N VAL A 31 41.46 -12.30 39.71
CA VAL A 31 41.97 -11.17 38.95
C VAL A 31 43.19 -11.56 38.13
N VAL A 32 43.11 -11.40 36.81
CA VAL A 32 44.29 -11.23 35.94
C VAL A 32 44.03 -10.03 35.02
N LYS A 33 44.70 -8.91 35.32
CA LYS A 33 44.91 -7.80 34.39
C LYS A 33 46.28 -8.03 33.73
N PRO A 34 46.35 -8.02 32.39
CA PRO A 34 47.12 -6.95 31.79
C PRO A 34 46.36 -6.26 30.65
N ALA A 35 46.61 -4.96 30.55
CA ALA A 35 46.20 -4.12 29.44
C ALA A 35 46.87 -4.58 28.13
N ALA A 36 46.09 -4.70 27.06
CA ALA A 36 46.59 -4.49 25.70
C ALA A 36 45.43 -4.21 24.75
N SER A 37 45.48 -3.02 24.16
CA SER A 37 44.94 -2.61 22.86
C SER A 37 43.48 -2.97 22.54
N VAL A 38 42.62 -1.97 22.72
CA VAL A 38 41.38 -1.85 21.95
C VAL A 38 41.79 -1.72 20.48
N SER A 39 41.84 -2.84 19.78
CA SER A 39 41.82 -2.84 18.32
C SER A 39 40.43 -2.31 17.94
N ALA A 40 40.40 -1.07 17.46
CA ALA A 40 39.20 -0.52 16.84
C ALA A 40 38.74 -1.52 15.78
N ALA A 41 37.53 -2.07 15.97
CA ALA A 41 36.87 -2.83 14.93
C ALA A 41 36.89 -1.96 13.65
N PRO A 42 37.23 -2.53 12.48
CA PRO A 42 37.15 -1.77 11.25
C PRO A 42 35.73 -1.24 11.12
N THR A 43 35.60 0.08 11.16
CA THR A 43 34.38 0.76 10.77
C THR A 43 34.20 0.45 9.29
N THR A 44 33.51 -0.65 8.98
CA THR A 44 33.03 -0.95 7.65
C THR A 44 32.14 0.23 7.29
N THR A 45 32.71 1.17 6.56
CA THR A 45 31.96 2.31 6.05
C THR A 45 31.06 1.67 5.02
N VAL A 46 29.78 1.45 5.39
CA VAL A 46 28.79 0.88 4.49
C VAL A 46 28.70 1.85 3.32
N GLU A 47 29.35 1.51 2.21
CA GLU A 47 29.34 2.29 0.99
C GLU A 47 27.87 2.47 0.59
N ALA A 48 27.47 3.72 0.34
CA ALA A 48 26.11 4.00 -0.08
C ALA A 48 25.78 3.17 -1.34
N PRO A 49 24.62 2.53 -1.39
CA PRO A 49 24.30 1.62 -2.48
C PRO A 49 24.29 2.37 -3.82
N LYS A 50 25.01 1.81 -4.79
CA LYS A 50 25.17 2.40 -6.15
C LYS A 50 23.87 2.44 -6.96
N ARG A 51 22.82 1.77 -6.51
CA ARG A 51 21.51 1.69 -7.16
C ARG A 51 20.42 1.62 -6.10
N MET A 52 19.24 2.15 -6.43
CA MET A 52 18.06 2.00 -5.58
C MET A 52 17.67 0.51 -5.50
N PRO A 53 17.65 -0.11 -4.30
CA PRO A 53 17.16 -1.45 -4.14
C PRO A 53 15.64 -1.50 -4.31
N GLU A 54 15.09 -2.71 -4.49
CA GLU A 54 13.65 -2.90 -4.44
C GLU A 54 13.09 -2.53 -3.06
N VAL A 55 11.93 -1.89 -3.05
CA VAL A 55 11.17 -1.60 -1.83
C VAL A 55 10.12 -2.67 -1.66
N THR A 56 9.98 -3.24 -0.46
CA THR A 56 8.95 -4.25 -0.17
C THR A 56 8.14 -3.81 1.03
N LEU A 57 6.81 -3.81 0.90
CA LEU A 57 5.86 -3.49 1.96
C LEU A 57 5.06 -4.71 2.35
N HIS A 58 5.29 -5.15 3.58
CA HIS A 58 4.54 -6.21 4.25
C HIS A 58 3.49 -5.61 5.19
N SER A 59 2.67 -6.47 5.81
CA SER A 59 1.66 -6.03 6.78
C SER A 59 2.21 -5.35 8.04
N SER A 60 3.48 -5.57 8.39
CA SER A 60 4.10 -5.07 9.63
C SER A 60 5.30 -4.16 9.42
N ALA A 61 5.95 -4.20 8.25
CA ALA A 61 7.20 -3.50 8.00
C ALA A 61 7.35 -3.12 6.52
N VAL A 62 8.20 -2.11 6.28
CA VAL A 62 8.74 -1.78 4.97
C VAL A 62 10.23 -2.09 4.96
N THR A 63 10.70 -2.66 3.85
CA THR A 63 12.10 -3.04 3.65
C THR A 63 12.63 -2.33 2.40
N VAL A 64 13.83 -1.75 2.50
CA VAL A 64 14.55 -1.09 1.40
C VAL A 64 15.92 -1.76 1.29
N GLY A 65 16.05 -2.74 0.39
CA GLY A 65 17.25 -3.59 0.36
C GLY A 65 17.39 -4.46 1.61
N ILE A 66 18.40 -4.18 2.44
CA ILE A 66 18.64 -4.86 3.72
C ILE A 66 18.09 -4.10 4.93
N ASP A 67 17.72 -2.84 4.74
CA ASP A 67 17.20 -2.00 5.81
C ASP A 67 15.70 -2.27 6.00
N GLU A 68 15.28 -2.59 7.21
CA GLU A 68 13.87 -2.80 7.56
C GLU A 68 13.38 -1.76 8.57
N MET A 69 12.13 -1.34 8.43
CA MET A 69 11.45 -0.44 9.35
C MET A 69 10.04 -0.94 9.65
N ALA A 70 9.74 -1.14 10.94
CA ALA A 70 8.39 -1.46 11.37
C ALA A 70 7.42 -0.30 11.09
N LEU A 71 6.22 -0.61 10.61
CA LEU A 71 5.17 0.40 10.36
C LEU A 71 4.65 1.03 11.66
N THR A 72 4.86 0.35 12.78
CA THR A 72 4.50 0.80 14.13
C THR A 72 5.55 1.72 14.76
N THR A 73 6.68 1.98 14.09
CA THR A 73 7.71 2.90 14.57
C THR A 73 7.10 4.30 14.81
N PRO A 74 7.26 4.88 16.01
CA PRO A 74 6.85 6.25 16.27
C PRO A 74 7.50 7.21 15.26
N SER A 75 6.74 8.17 14.74
CA SER A 75 7.21 9.09 13.69
C SER A 75 7.75 8.38 12.44
N PHE A 76 7.13 7.25 12.07
CA PHE A 76 7.45 6.47 10.86
C PHE A 76 7.74 7.35 9.65
N ASP A 77 6.92 8.38 9.39
CA ASP A 77 7.09 9.30 8.26
C ASP A 77 8.47 9.96 8.21
N GLN A 78 8.92 10.49 9.34
CA GLN A 78 10.19 11.19 9.45
C GLN A 78 11.36 10.20 9.39
N ALA A 79 11.21 9.05 10.04
CA ALA A 79 12.22 8.00 10.08
C ALA A 79 12.42 7.39 8.68
N PHE A 80 11.32 7.06 7.98
CA PHE A 80 11.34 6.49 6.64
C PHE A 80 11.91 7.50 5.62
N SER A 81 11.48 8.76 5.68
CA SER A 81 12.07 9.81 4.83
C SER A 81 13.57 9.97 5.06
N SER A 82 14.04 9.83 6.30
CA SER A 82 15.47 9.88 6.64
C SER A 82 16.22 8.65 6.14
N MET A 83 15.60 7.47 6.16
CA MET A 83 16.14 6.25 5.55
C MET A 83 16.30 6.41 4.04
N LEU A 84 15.29 6.95 3.34
CA LEU A 84 15.32 7.14 1.88
C LEU A 84 16.45 8.05 1.40
N LYS A 85 16.90 9.02 2.21
CA LYS A 85 18.06 9.88 1.88
C LYS A 85 19.37 9.13 1.70
N LYS A 86 19.47 7.88 2.16
CA LYS A 86 20.64 7.02 1.98
C LYS A 86 20.71 6.40 0.59
N PHE A 87 19.63 6.49 -0.19
CA PHE A 87 19.48 5.78 -1.46
C PHE A 87 19.26 6.77 -2.62
N PRO A 88 19.72 6.43 -3.83
CA PRO A 88 19.52 7.26 -5.02
C PRO A 88 18.12 7.05 -5.63
N VAL A 89 17.07 7.50 -4.93
CA VAL A 89 15.66 7.27 -5.31
C VAL A 89 15.31 7.85 -6.70
N SER A 90 15.97 8.90 -7.14
CA SER A 90 15.72 9.60 -8.41
C SER A 90 16.47 9.04 -9.63
N GLU A 91 17.43 8.14 -9.42
CA GLU A 91 18.26 7.57 -10.49
C GLU A 91 17.52 6.55 -11.38
N PRO A 92 16.73 5.59 -10.85
CA PRO A 92 15.94 4.74 -11.73
C PRO A 92 14.77 5.53 -12.30
N ASP A 93 14.52 5.37 -13.61
CA ASP A 93 13.29 5.91 -14.23
C ASP A 93 12.04 5.19 -13.69
N VAL A 94 12.18 3.90 -13.34
CA VAL A 94 11.14 3.05 -12.76
C VAL A 94 11.68 2.38 -11.50
N LEU A 95 11.11 2.73 -10.34
CA LEU A 95 11.41 2.10 -9.06
C LEU A 95 10.51 0.89 -8.84
N ILE A 96 11.04 -0.20 -8.29
CA ILE A 96 10.25 -1.42 -8.01
C ILE A 96 9.73 -1.38 -6.57
N PHE A 97 8.42 -1.54 -6.43
CA PHE A 97 7.73 -1.56 -5.14
C PHE A 97 6.85 -2.82 -5.01
N ASN A 98 7.31 -3.80 -4.25
CA ASN A 98 6.57 -5.02 -3.95
C ASN A 98 5.61 -4.77 -2.78
N VAL A 99 4.34 -5.15 -2.92
CA VAL A 99 3.31 -4.88 -1.90
C VAL A 99 2.46 -6.10 -1.65
N ASP A 100 2.32 -6.47 -0.37
CA ASP A 100 1.39 -7.51 0.04
C ASP A 100 -0.07 -7.08 -0.16
N ARG A 101 -0.88 -7.96 -0.76
CA ARG A 101 -2.30 -7.69 -1.06
C ARG A 101 -3.12 -7.25 0.15
N LYS A 102 -2.71 -7.68 1.35
CA LYS A 102 -3.44 -7.50 2.62
C LYS A 102 -3.09 -6.23 3.38
N VAL A 103 -2.13 -5.45 2.88
CA VAL A 103 -1.81 -4.13 3.44
C VAL A 103 -2.97 -3.18 3.14
N LYS A 104 -3.33 -2.30 4.07
CA LYS A 104 -4.38 -1.30 3.84
C LYS A 104 -3.92 -0.25 2.83
N THR A 105 -4.80 0.14 1.91
CA THR A 105 -4.46 1.12 0.86
C THR A 105 -3.83 2.40 1.41
N PRO A 106 -4.30 3.04 2.51
CA PRO A 106 -3.65 4.23 3.06
C PRO A 106 -2.18 4.01 3.43
N VAL A 107 -1.80 2.83 3.90
CA VAL A 107 -0.42 2.49 4.23
C VAL A 107 0.42 2.37 2.96
N VAL A 108 -0.13 1.76 1.91
CA VAL A 108 0.53 1.68 0.60
C VAL A 108 0.73 3.06 0.00
N THR A 109 -0.33 3.87 -0.03
CA THR A 109 -0.29 5.25 -0.55
C THR A 109 0.73 6.08 0.23
N LYS A 110 0.81 5.92 1.55
CA LYS A 110 1.80 6.59 2.40
C LYS A 110 3.25 6.27 1.98
N VAL A 111 3.58 4.99 1.82
CA VAL A 111 4.93 4.57 1.39
C VAL A 111 5.21 4.97 -0.06
N PHE A 112 4.24 4.76 -0.96
CA PHE A 112 4.32 5.17 -2.36
C PHE A 112 4.66 6.66 -2.50
N TYR A 113 3.93 7.51 -1.77
CA TYR A 113 4.15 8.94 -1.85
C TYR A 113 5.41 9.41 -1.13
N ALA A 114 5.89 8.69 -0.10
CA ALA A 114 7.22 8.95 0.45
C ALA A 114 8.33 8.70 -0.57
N LEU A 115 8.20 7.67 -1.42
CA LEU A 115 9.14 7.41 -2.53
C LEU A 115 9.06 8.50 -3.61
N VAL A 116 7.85 8.93 -3.97
CA VAL A 116 7.63 10.05 -4.90
C VAL A 116 8.23 11.34 -4.35
N ASP A 117 7.99 11.66 -3.09
CA ASP A 117 8.50 12.85 -2.42
C ASP A 117 10.04 12.81 -2.27
N ALA A 118 10.63 11.62 -2.26
CA ALA A 118 12.08 11.40 -2.33
C ALA A 118 12.65 11.43 -3.76
N GLY A 119 11.82 11.61 -4.79
CA GLY A 119 12.25 11.84 -6.19
C GLY A 119 11.97 10.69 -7.17
N ALA A 120 11.21 9.66 -6.79
CA ALA A 120 10.82 8.61 -7.72
C ALA A 120 9.93 9.16 -8.85
N LYS A 121 10.30 8.90 -10.11
CA LYS A 121 9.58 9.40 -11.30
C LYS A 121 8.37 8.53 -11.66
N SER A 122 8.54 7.22 -11.60
CA SER A 122 7.49 6.23 -11.77
C SER A 122 7.80 5.00 -10.93
N ILE A 123 6.77 4.26 -10.54
CA ILE A 123 6.92 3.12 -9.64
C ILE A 123 6.19 1.92 -10.25
N GLU A 124 6.93 0.86 -10.57
CA GLU A 124 6.36 -0.45 -10.87
C GLU A 124 5.93 -1.11 -9.56
N VAL A 125 4.62 -1.08 -9.30
CA VAL A 125 4.05 -1.76 -8.15
C VAL A 125 3.75 -3.20 -8.51
N ARG A 126 4.35 -4.13 -7.76
CA ARG A 126 4.16 -5.57 -7.89
C ARG A 126 3.29 -6.08 -6.77
N THR A 127 2.28 -6.87 -7.11
CA THR A 127 1.34 -7.42 -6.14
C THR A 127 0.84 -8.76 -6.67
N LYS A 128 0.69 -9.76 -5.80
CA LYS A 128 0.16 -11.07 -6.20
C LYS A 128 -1.16 -10.87 -6.97
N PRO A 129 -1.34 -11.45 -8.17
CA PRO A 129 -2.52 -11.19 -8.98
C PRO A 129 -3.77 -11.91 -8.43
N ARG A 130 -4.95 -11.42 -8.81
CA ARG A 130 -6.25 -12.09 -8.63
C ARG A 130 -6.79 -12.51 -9.99
N GLY A 131 -6.91 -13.80 -10.23
CA GLY A 131 -7.38 -14.31 -11.52
C GLY A 131 -6.42 -13.95 -12.65
N SER A 132 -6.94 -13.36 -13.73
CA SER A 132 -6.18 -12.98 -14.92
C SER A 132 -5.66 -11.53 -14.92
N PHE A 133 -5.80 -10.79 -13.82
CA PHE A 133 -5.24 -9.44 -13.72
C PHE A 133 -3.71 -9.46 -13.69
N PRO A 134 -3.05 -8.41 -14.21
CA PRO A 134 -1.59 -8.32 -14.17
C PRO A 134 -1.05 -8.36 -12.75
N ASP A 135 0.17 -8.87 -12.59
CA ASP A 135 0.91 -8.92 -11.31
C ASP A 135 1.75 -7.66 -11.06
N ARG A 136 1.86 -6.78 -12.06
CA ARG A 136 2.66 -5.56 -12.05
C ARG A 136 1.94 -4.42 -12.77
N LEU A 137 1.99 -3.22 -12.19
CA LEU A 137 1.47 -1.99 -12.80
C LEU A 137 2.48 -0.88 -12.62
N VAL A 138 2.78 -0.13 -13.68
CA VAL A 138 3.52 1.13 -13.56
C VAL A 138 2.55 2.22 -13.15
N LEU A 139 2.74 2.75 -11.95
CA LEU A 139 1.91 3.78 -11.36
C LEU A 139 2.66 5.11 -11.33
N LEU A 140 1.92 6.18 -11.57
CA LEU A 140 2.37 7.57 -11.47
C LEU A 140 1.71 8.25 -10.27
N SER A 141 2.31 9.34 -9.82
CA SER A 141 1.73 10.24 -8.84
C SER A 141 1.04 11.42 -9.53
N GLU A 142 0.19 12.10 -8.76
CA GLU A 142 -0.44 13.37 -9.15
C GLU A 142 0.59 14.44 -9.57
N LYS A 143 1.76 14.46 -8.92
CA LYS A 143 2.89 15.35 -9.24
C LYS A 143 3.41 15.20 -10.65
N VAL A 144 3.44 13.96 -11.15
CA VAL A 144 4.01 13.64 -12.46
C VAL A 144 3.03 13.97 -13.59
N VAL A 145 1.73 13.80 -13.36
CA VAL A 145 0.71 14.08 -14.38
C VAL A 145 0.25 15.52 -14.40
N GLY A 146 0.36 16.25 -13.29
CA GLY A 146 -0.08 17.63 -13.17
C GLY A 146 -1.61 17.79 -13.18
N ASP A 147 -2.07 19.03 -13.04
CA ASP A 147 -3.51 19.35 -12.94
C ASP A 147 -4.23 19.50 -14.28
N ASP A 148 -3.48 19.62 -15.38
CA ASP A 148 -3.97 19.82 -16.75
C ASP A 148 -4.48 18.52 -17.38
N LEU A 149 -5.42 17.87 -16.69
CA LEU A 149 -6.13 16.71 -17.19
C LEU A 149 -7.52 17.12 -17.68
N PRO A 150 -8.01 16.56 -18.81
CA PRO A 150 -9.37 16.79 -19.26
C PRO A 150 -10.39 16.51 -18.14
N GLY A 151 -11.41 17.36 -18.00
CA GLY A 151 -12.45 17.18 -16.98
C GLY A 151 -13.17 15.82 -17.07
N CYS A 152 -13.16 15.19 -18.25
CA CYS A 152 -13.72 13.86 -18.50
C CYS A 152 -12.88 12.70 -17.96
N THR A 153 -11.64 12.93 -17.52
CA THR A 153 -10.72 11.90 -16.98
C THR A 153 -11.42 11.06 -15.94
N TYR A 154 -11.36 9.74 -16.07
CA TYR A 154 -12.06 8.86 -15.13
C TYR A 154 -11.31 8.71 -13.81
N VAL A 155 -12.11 8.64 -12.75
CA VAL A 155 -11.68 8.32 -11.38
C VAL A 155 -12.38 7.05 -10.98
N GLY A 156 -11.63 5.99 -10.66
CA GLY A 156 -12.13 4.74 -10.09
C GLY A 156 -11.85 4.66 -8.59
N MET A 157 -12.79 4.11 -7.81
CA MET A 157 -12.57 3.87 -6.40
C MET A 157 -13.24 2.59 -5.94
N VAL A 158 -12.56 1.83 -5.06
CA VAL A 158 -13.18 0.74 -4.30
C VAL A 158 -13.71 1.26 -2.97
N LEU A 159 -14.96 0.99 -2.68
CA LEU A 159 -15.68 1.44 -1.48
C LEU A 159 -15.60 0.41 -0.35
N ASP A 160 -15.88 0.82 0.90
CA ASP A 160 -15.85 -0.03 2.10
C ASP A 160 -16.75 -1.27 2.03
N ASN A 161 -17.82 -1.20 1.25
CA ASN A 161 -18.70 -2.35 1.01
C ASN A 161 -18.17 -3.31 -0.07
N LEU A 162 -16.89 -3.18 -0.47
CA LEU A 162 -16.24 -3.88 -1.58
C LEU A 162 -16.94 -3.65 -2.93
N GLY A 163 -17.74 -2.60 -3.06
CA GLY A 163 -18.24 -2.14 -4.34
C GLY A 163 -17.20 -1.32 -5.11
N ALA A 164 -17.38 -1.20 -6.41
CA ALA A 164 -16.60 -0.29 -7.24
C ALA A 164 -17.45 0.95 -7.58
N THR A 165 -16.81 2.09 -7.77
CA THR A 165 -17.47 3.29 -8.28
C THR A 165 -16.56 4.03 -9.24
N PHE A 166 -17.14 4.71 -10.21
CA PHE A 166 -16.39 5.65 -11.03
C PHE A 166 -17.20 6.91 -11.37
N TRP A 167 -16.47 7.97 -11.67
CA TRP A 167 -16.99 9.27 -12.13
C TRP A 167 -15.89 10.02 -12.89
N LYS A 168 -16.20 11.23 -13.35
CA LYS A 168 -15.26 12.11 -14.07
C LYS A 168 -14.52 13.02 -13.09
N LYS A 169 -13.26 13.39 -13.38
CA LYS A 169 -12.41 14.27 -12.55
C LYS A 169 -13.10 15.57 -12.17
N GLN A 170 -13.86 16.17 -13.11
CA GLN A 170 -14.62 17.41 -12.84
C GLN A 170 -15.81 17.24 -11.87
N GLY A 171 -16.08 16.02 -11.41
CA GLY A 171 -17.24 15.66 -10.61
C GLY A 171 -18.43 15.18 -11.45
N GLY A 172 -19.54 14.93 -10.76
CA GLY A 172 -20.80 14.47 -11.36
C GLY A 172 -21.41 13.32 -10.58
N THR A 173 -22.29 12.55 -11.22
CA THR A 173 -22.91 11.39 -10.59
C THR A 173 -21.91 10.23 -10.51
N ALA A 174 -21.57 9.82 -9.30
CA ALA A 174 -20.82 8.59 -9.06
C ALA A 174 -21.68 7.36 -9.37
N LYS A 175 -21.23 6.55 -10.32
CA LYS A 175 -21.86 5.28 -10.67
C LYS A 175 -21.29 4.20 -9.80
N ARG A 176 -22.14 3.58 -8.98
CA ARG A 176 -21.76 2.55 -8.02
C ARG A 176 -22.16 1.18 -8.52
N TYR A 177 -21.29 0.21 -8.29
CA TYR A 177 -21.44 -1.18 -8.65
C TYR A 177 -21.23 -2.01 -7.39
N THR A 178 -22.11 -2.98 -7.19
CA THR A 178 -22.10 -3.83 -6.00
C THR A 178 -20.92 -4.79 -6.01
N LYS A 179 -20.55 -5.30 -4.83
CA LYS A 179 -19.58 -6.39 -4.73
C LYS A 179 -20.12 -7.67 -5.41
N GLY A 180 -19.22 -8.48 -5.93
CA GLY A 180 -19.48 -9.88 -6.27
C GLY A 180 -19.16 -10.81 -5.09
N MET A 181 -19.22 -12.13 -5.35
CA MET A 181 -18.96 -13.17 -4.34
C MET A 181 -17.52 -13.17 -3.79
N ALA A 182 -16.56 -12.62 -4.54
CA ALA A 182 -15.13 -12.71 -4.23
C ALA A 182 -14.41 -11.34 -4.24
N GLY A 183 -15.13 -10.28 -3.87
CA GLY A 183 -14.64 -8.89 -3.89
C GLY A 183 -15.38 -8.00 -4.88
N PRO A 184 -14.84 -6.83 -5.24
CA PRO A 184 -15.43 -5.95 -6.24
C PRO A 184 -15.63 -6.68 -7.57
N ASP A 185 -16.81 -6.49 -8.17
CA ASP A 185 -17.08 -6.93 -9.53
C ASP A 185 -16.94 -5.73 -10.48
N PHE A 186 -15.95 -5.81 -11.37
CA PHE A 186 -15.68 -4.76 -12.34
C PHE A 186 -16.40 -4.97 -13.67
N SER A 187 -17.12 -6.08 -13.87
CA SER A 187 -17.75 -6.41 -15.16
C SER A 187 -18.80 -5.37 -15.55
N ALA A 188 -19.73 -5.07 -14.64
CA ALA A 188 -20.76 -4.05 -14.85
C ALA A 188 -20.17 -2.62 -14.91
N MET A 189 -19.09 -2.38 -14.15
CA MET A 189 -18.34 -1.13 -14.23
C MET A 189 -17.77 -0.92 -15.64
N HIS A 190 -17.13 -1.95 -16.18
CA HIS A 190 -16.53 -1.91 -17.51
C HIS A 190 -17.56 -1.77 -18.61
N GLU A 191 -18.73 -2.42 -18.50
CA GLU A 191 -19.80 -2.28 -19.49
C GLU A 191 -20.26 -0.82 -19.65
N VAL A 192 -20.34 -0.07 -18.55
CA VAL A 192 -20.76 1.34 -18.60
C VAL A 192 -19.58 2.25 -18.94
N MET A 193 -18.42 2.06 -18.30
CA MET A 193 -17.24 2.89 -18.54
C MET A 193 -16.77 2.75 -19.99
N SER A 194 -16.87 1.57 -20.61
CA SER A 194 -16.50 1.32 -22.02
C SER A 194 -17.31 2.16 -23.01
N LYS A 195 -18.63 2.30 -22.76
CA LYS A 195 -19.53 3.13 -23.57
C LYS A 195 -19.16 4.61 -23.48
N GLU A 196 -18.71 5.06 -22.31
CA GLU A 196 -18.37 6.46 -22.09
C GLU A 196 -16.92 6.81 -22.42
N ALA A 197 -16.01 5.83 -22.35
CA ALA A 197 -14.57 6.02 -22.56
C ALA A 197 -14.25 6.55 -23.95
N LYS A 198 -15.01 6.12 -24.98
CA LYS A 198 -14.87 6.61 -26.36
C LYS A 198 -15.02 8.13 -26.50
N SER A 199 -15.71 8.79 -25.57
CA SER A 199 -15.95 10.24 -25.61
C SER A 199 -14.88 11.05 -24.86
N CYS A 200 -13.97 10.40 -24.13
CA CYS A 200 -12.95 11.07 -23.36
C CYS A 200 -11.56 10.86 -23.99
N THR A 201 -10.87 11.96 -24.29
CA THR A 201 -9.52 11.94 -24.87
C THR A 201 -8.42 11.77 -23.83
N SER A 202 -8.77 11.71 -22.55
CA SER A 202 -7.80 11.57 -21.47
C SER A 202 -7.14 10.20 -21.50
N LYS A 203 -5.82 10.18 -21.47
CA LYS A 203 -5.02 8.96 -21.39
C LYS A 203 -4.76 8.48 -19.96
N VAL A 204 -5.37 9.15 -18.99
CA VAL A 204 -5.12 8.94 -17.56
C VAL A 204 -6.33 8.26 -16.92
N PHE A 205 -6.05 7.28 -16.06
CA PHE A 205 -7.02 6.74 -15.11
C PHE A 205 -6.54 7.03 -13.70
N LEU A 206 -7.32 7.82 -12.97
CA LEU A 206 -7.10 8.13 -11.57
C LEU A 206 -7.75 7.04 -10.73
N PHE A 207 -7.10 6.54 -9.69
CA PHE A 207 -7.71 5.53 -8.83
C PHE A 207 -7.28 5.62 -7.36
N SER A 208 -8.14 5.06 -6.49
CA SER A 208 -7.93 4.96 -5.06
C SER A 208 -8.86 3.91 -4.43
N SER A 209 -8.92 3.84 -3.10
CA SER A 209 -9.93 3.10 -2.36
C SER A 209 -10.27 3.80 -1.04
N SER A 210 -11.36 3.36 -0.40
CA SER A 210 -11.62 3.71 1.00
C SER A 210 -10.48 3.22 1.91
N ALA A 211 -10.40 3.80 3.12
CA ALA A 211 -9.31 3.57 4.05
C ALA A 211 -9.21 2.13 4.57
N GLU A 212 -10.36 1.46 4.75
CA GLU A 212 -10.42 0.10 5.29
C GLU A 212 -10.17 -0.99 4.24
N ILE A 213 -9.98 -0.60 2.98
CA ILE A 213 -9.82 -1.53 1.87
C ILE A 213 -8.37 -2.02 1.79
N ASP A 214 -8.24 -3.34 1.64
CA ASP A 214 -6.98 -4.01 1.34
C ASP A 214 -6.47 -3.58 -0.05
N TRP A 215 -5.17 -3.30 -0.15
CA TRP A 215 -4.49 -2.85 -1.35
C TRP A 215 -4.79 -3.72 -2.56
N GLY A 216 -4.89 -5.03 -2.38
CA GLY A 216 -5.20 -5.95 -3.47
C GLY A 216 -6.45 -5.54 -4.26
N HIS A 217 -7.49 -5.03 -3.61
CA HIS A 217 -8.70 -4.56 -4.31
C HIS A 217 -8.49 -3.22 -5.03
N CYS A 218 -7.72 -2.31 -4.44
CA CYS A 218 -7.33 -1.04 -5.07
C CYS A 218 -6.43 -1.27 -6.30
N PHE A 219 -5.50 -2.22 -6.20
CA PHE A 219 -4.66 -2.64 -7.31
C PHE A 219 -5.49 -3.30 -8.42
N ASP A 220 -6.45 -4.17 -8.06
CA ASP A 220 -7.28 -4.89 -9.02
C ASP A 220 -8.14 -3.95 -9.88
N ILE A 221 -8.62 -2.79 -9.39
CA ILE A 221 -9.41 -1.84 -10.23
C ILE A 221 -8.54 -1.18 -11.31
N ALA A 222 -7.29 -0.85 -11.00
CA ALA A 222 -6.36 -0.33 -12.00
C ALA A 222 -5.91 -1.44 -12.98
N GLY A 223 -5.67 -2.63 -12.43
CA GLY A 223 -5.35 -3.83 -13.20
C GLY A 223 -6.47 -4.24 -14.16
N SER A 224 -7.73 -4.09 -13.77
CA SER A 224 -8.88 -4.42 -14.62
C SER A 224 -9.03 -3.46 -15.80
N VAL A 225 -8.75 -2.16 -15.61
CA VAL A 225 -8.69 -1.18 -16.70
C VAL A 225 -7.55 -1.51 -17.67
N LYS A 226 -6.39 -1.93 -17.15
CA LYS A 226 -5.24 -2.29 -18.00
C LYS A 226 -5.42 -3.61 -18.75
N ALA A 227 -6.10 -4.57 -18.13
CA ALA A 227 -6.34 -5.92 -18.69
C ALA A 227 -7.55 -5.97 -19.63
N ALA A 228 -8.42 -4.97 -19.60
CA ALA A 228 -9.59 -4.94 -20.46
C ALA A 228 -9.17 -4.69 -21.92
N ASP A 229 -9.60 -5.60 -22.79
CA ASP A 229 -9.63 -5.45 -24.26
C ASP A 229 -10.42 -4.17 -24.64
N PRO A 230 -10.33 -3.63 -25.88
CA PRO A 230 -10.92 -2.35 -26.27
C PRO A 230 -12.27 -2.07 -25.60
N PRO A 231 -12.39 -0.93 -24.89
CA PRO A 231 -12.02 0.38 -25.46
C PRO A 231 -11.06 1.25 -24.63
N TYR A 232 -10.31 0.70 -23.68
CA TYR A 232 -9.40 1.50 -22.82
C TYR A 232 -7.97 1.65 -23.36
N GLU A 233 -7.71 1.28 -24.62
CA GLU A 233 -6.37 1.32 -25.22
C GLU A 233 -5.71 2.71 -25.16
N HIS A 234 -6.52 3.78 -25.15
CA HIS A 234 -6.03 5.15 -25.02
C HIS A 234 -5.55 5.50 -23.61
N ILE A 235 -5.94 4.72 -22.58
CA ILE A 235 -5.51 4.90 -21.20
C ILE A 235 -4.15 4.23 -21.03
N ASP A 236 -3.09 5.04 -21.06
CA ASP A 236 -1.69 4.58 -20.92
C ASP A 236 -1.07 4.94 -19.57
N LYS A 237 -1.71 5.80 -18.77
CA LYS A 237 -1.24 6.25 -17.46
C LYS A 237 -2.21 5.87 -16.34
N LEU A 238 -1.70 5.19 -15.33
CA LEU A 238 -2.42 4.88 -14.09
C LEU A 238 -1.87 5.75 -12.96
N VAL A 239 -2.76 6.48 -12.27
CA VAL A 239 -2.37 7.41 -11.21
C VAL A 239 -3.04 7.01 -9.91
N LEU A 240 -2.24 6.63 -8.93
CA LEU A 240 -2.72 6.40 -7.57
C LEU A 240 -2.88 7.77 -6.89
N LEU A 241 -4.07 8.08 -6.38
CA LEU A 241 -4.33 9.34 -5.67
C LEU A 241 -3.77 9.30 -4.24
N ARG A 242 -3.19 10.43 -3.79
CA ARG A 242 -2.63 10.57 -2.43
C ARG A 242 -3.70 10.48 -1.36
N GLU A 243 -4.83 11.11 -1.64
CA GLU A 243 -5.99 11.13 -0.76
C GLU A 243 -7.14 10.37 -1.40
N ALA A 244 -7.90 9.64 -0.58
CA ALA A 244 -9.11 8.98 -1.04
C ALA A 244 -10.15 10.03 -1.43
N PRO A 245 -10.56 10.13 -2.70
CA PRO A 245 -11.50 11.15 -3.12
C PRO A 245 -12.92 10.80 -2.67
N VAL A 246 -13.79 11.82 -2.58
CA VAL A 246 -15.21 11.61 -2.28
C VAL A 246 -15.96 11.28 -3.58
N PRO A 247 -16.68 10.13 -3.67
CA PRO A 247 -17.39 9.75 -4.88
C PRO A 247 -18.32 10.83 -5.43
N GLY A 248 -18.09 11.21 -6.69
CA GLY A 248 -18.90 12.19 -7.43
C GLY A 248 -18.50 13.64 -7.21
N LYS A 249 -17.62 13.91 -6.24
CA LYS A 249 -17.03 15.25 -6.08
C LYS A 249 -15.91 15.45 -7.11
N PRO A 250 -15.65 16.71 -7.51
CA PRO A 250 -14.46 17.03 -8.29
C PRO A 250 -13.20 16.58 -7.55
N VAL A 251 -12.27 15.95 -8.28
CA VAL A 251 -10.98 15.53 -7.75
C VAL A 251 -9.97 16.64 -8.05
N LYS A 252 -9.41 17.20 -6.97
CA LYS A 252 -8.29 18.14 -7.03
C LYS A 252 -7.02 17.30 -6.93
N LEU A 253 -6.09 17.50 -7.85
CA LEU A 253 -4.79 16.85 -7.75
C LEU A 253 -3.87 17.73 -6.92
N ASN A 254 -2.96 17.10 -6.20
CA ASN A 254 -1.92 17.79 -5.44
C ASN A 254 -0.58 17.58 -6.17
N PRO A 255 -0.27 18.41 -7.19
CA PRO A 255 0.96 18.27 -7.95
C PRO A 255 2.24 18.61 -7.15
#